data_AF-A0A196S9B5-F1
#
_entry.id   AF-A0A196S9B5-F1
#
_cell.length_a   1.000
_cell.length_b   1.000
_cell.length_c   1.000
_cell.angle_alpha   90.00
_cell.angle_beta   90.00
_cell.angle_gamma   90.00
#
_symmetry.space_group_name_H-M   'P 1'
#
loop_
_entity.id
_entity.type
_entity.pdbx_description
1 polymer ?
#
loop_
_entity_poly.entity_id
_entity_poly.type
_entity_poly.pdbx_seq_one_letter_code
_entity_poly.pdbx_strand_id
1 'polypeptide(L)'
;MAQVRHLYRELLRTAKLLPDGQSAAALQEVRTKFRAHINETDRATIQQLIHEADGRLKFWRMITPRRASAEAENKVYRVNEKGELVEGHGEYAKNAKLSHFGMVTDEMRFINEQQLRRMSFLPYKKRI
;
A
#
# COMPACT_ATOMS: atom_id res chain seq x y z
N MET A 1 -4.91 -27.26 -6.54
CA MET A 1 -3.89 -27.40 -5.48
C MET A 1 -2.86 -26.26 -5.40
N ALA A 2 -2.31 -25.76 -6.52
CA ALA A 2 -1.33 -24.66 -6.48
C ALA A 2 -1.88 -23.37 -5.84
N GLN A 3 -3.13 -23.01 -6.16
CA GLN A 3 -3.84 -21.86 -5.60
C GLN A 3 -3.99 -21.93 -4.07
N VAL A 4 -4.43 -23.08 -3.54
CA VAL A 4 -4.59 -23.30 -2.08
C VAL A 4 -3.26 -23.10 -1.34
N ARG A 5 -2.15 -23.62 -1.91
CA ARG A 5 -0.82 -23.44 -1.34
C ARG A 5 -0.35 -21.99 -1.36
N HIS A 6 -0.65 -21.26 -2.44
CA HIS A 6 -0.35 -19.84 -2.54
C HIS A 6 -1.10 -19.05 -1.46
N LEU A 7 -2.40 -19.30 -1.34
CA LEU A 7 -3.29 -18.61 -0.41
C LEU A 7 -2.93 -18.89 1.05
N TYR A 8 -2.58 -20.13 1.38
CA TYR A 8 -2.04 -20.50 2.69
C TYR A 8 -0.76 -19.73 3.04
N ARG A 9 0.19 -19.61 2.08
CA ARG A 9 1.43 -18.85 2.28
C ARG A 9 1.17 -17.37 2.48
N GLU A 10 0.24 -16.79 1.74
CA GLU A 10 -0.14 -15.38 1.90
C GLU A 10 -0.80 -15.11 3.26
N LEU A 11 -1.72 -15.96 3.70
CA LEU A 11 -2.35 -15.87 5.02
C LEU A 11 -1.32 -15.98 6.14
N LEU A 12 -0.34 -16.87 6.03
CA LEU A 12 0.74 -16.96 7.02
C LEU A 12 1.62 -15.70 7.02
N ARG A 13 1.88 -15.10 5.85
CA ARG A 13 2.65 -13.86 5.76
C ARG A 13 1.90 -12.69 6.38
N THR A 14 0.62 -12.53 6.09
CA THR A 14 -0.20 -11.45 6.67
C THR A 14 -0.44 -11.65 8.15
N ALA A 15 -0.65 -12.89 8.61
CA ALA A 15 -0.81 -13.18 10.03
C ALA A 15 0.43 -12.81 10.87
N LYS A 16 1.64 -12.93 10.30
CA LYS A 16 2.89 -12.47 10.95
C LYS A 16 3.03 -10.95 11.02
N LEU A 17 2.31 -10.22 10.17
CA LEU A 17 2.34 -8.75 10.13
C LEU A 17 1.33 -8.12 11.08
N LEU A 18 0.36 -8.89 11.59
CA LEU A 18 -0.57 -8.44 12.62
C LEU A 18 0.18 -8.00 13.89
N PRO A 19 -0.43 -7.12 14.71
CA PRO A 19 0.13 -6.74 16.01
C PRO A 19 0.48 -7.96 16.86
N ASP A 20 1.54 -7.86 17.67
CA ASP A 20 2.17 -8.99 18.36
C ASP A 20 1.17 -9.79 19.23
N GLY A 21 0.18 -9.13 19.82
CA GLY A 21 -0.87 -9.78 20.62
C GLY A 21 -1.88 -10.63 19.81
N GLN A 22 -2.02 -10.39 18.51
CA GLN A 22 -2.99 -11.10 17.65
C GLN A 22 -2.33 -12.07 16.66
N SER A 23 -1.05 -11.87 16.35
CA SER A 23 -0.31 -12.65 15.35
C SER A 23 -0.27 -14.15 15.66
N ALA A 24 0.01 -14.53 16.92
CA ALA A 24 0.12 -15.92 17.34
C ALA A 24 -1.22 -16.67 17.25
N ALA A 25 -2.31 -16.03 17.71
CA ALA A 25 -3.66 -16.58 17.64
C ALA A 25 -4.10 -16.75 16.17
N ALA A 26 -3.87 -15.74 15.33
CA ALA A 26 -4.19 -15.82 13.90
C ALA A 26 -3.41 -16.93 13.20
N LEU A 27 -2.12 -17.11 13.50
CA LEU A 27 -1.30 -18.19 12.93
C LEU A 27 -1.81 -19.59 13.31
N GLN A 28 -2.26 -19.77 14.55
CA GLN A 28 -2.88 -21.02 14.97
C GLN A 28 -4.22 -21.24 14.27
N GLU A 29 -5.06 -20.22 14.15
CA GLU A 29 -6.36 -20.27 13.44
C GLU A 29 -6.19 -20.76 11.99
N VAL A 30 -5.22 -20.19 11.25
CA VAL A 30 -4.96 -20.62 9.86
C VAL A 30 -4.54 -22.09 9.82
N ARG A 31 -3.63 -22.49 10.71
CA ARG A 31 -3.10 -23.87 10.72
C ARG A 31 -4.18 -24.89 11.06
N THR A 32 -5.05 -24.60 12.02
CA THR A 32 -6.13 -25.52 12.43
C THR A 32 -7.17 -25.65 11.33
N LYS A 33 -7.64 -24.53 10.74
CA LYS A 33 -8.63 -24.55 9.65
C LYS A 33 -8.12 -25.31 8.41
N PHE A 34 -6.90 -25.04 7.96
CA PHE A 34 -6.36 -25.74 6.79
C PHE A 34 -6.09 -27.23 7.05
N ARG A 35 -5.75 -27.61 8.29
CA ARG A 35 -5.60 -29.02 8.66
C ARG A 35 -6.94 -29.75 8.76
N ALA A 36 -7.98 -29.07 9.26
CA ALA A 36 -9.32 -29.66 9.37
C ALA A 36 -9.90 -30.06 7.99
N HIS A 37 -9.62 -29.27 6.96
CA HIS A 37 -10.14 -29.49 5.60
C HIS A 37 -9.12 -30.15 4.64
N ILE A 38 -8.09 -30.83 5.16
CA ILE A 38 -7.03 -31.41 4.30
C ILE A 38 -7.50 -32.57 3.42
N ASN A 39 -8.51 -33.32 3.90
CA ASN A 39 -9.06 -34.51 3.24
C ASN A 39 -10.36 -34.21 2.47
N GLU A 40 -10.76 -32.94 2.36
CA GLU A 40 -11.92 -32.54 1.55
C GLU A 40 -11.65 -32.82 0.07
N THR A 41 -12.48 -33.65 -0.53
CA THR A 41 -12.38 -34.06 -1.95
C THR A 41 -13.46 -33.45 -2.83
N ASP A 42 -14.52 -32.86 -2.24
CA ASP A 42 -15.57 -32.21 -3.01
C ASP A 42 -15.11 -30.85 -3.56
N ARG A 43 -15.35 -30.61 -4.85
CA ARG A 43 -14.91 -29.39 -5.53
C ARG A 43 -15.72 -28.17 -5.11
N ALA A 44 -17.01 -28.34 -4.81
CA ALA A 44 -17.87 -27.23 -4.41
C ALA A 44 -17.46 -26.70 -3.03
N THR A 45 -17.23 -27.59 -2.06
CA THR A 45 -16.74 -27.22 -0.72
C THR A 45 -15.37 -26.56 -0.77
N ILE A 46 -14.44 -27.08 -1.57
CA ILE A 46 -13.12 -26.46 -1.74
C ILE A 46 -13.22 -25.03 -2.27
N GLN A 47 -14.10 -24.75 -3.23
CA GLN A 47 -14.28 -23.39 -3.75
C GLN A 47 -14.84 -22.43 -2.70
N GLN A 48 -15.80 -22.89 -1.89
CA GLN A 48 -16.35 -22.09 -0.79
C GLN A 48 -15.27 -21.77 0.25
N LEU A 49 -14.46 -22.75 0.63
CA LEU A 49 -13.36 -22.57 1.58
C LEU A 49 -12.28 -21.61 1.04
N ILE A 50 -11.98 -21.67 -0.26
CA ILE A 50 -11.08 -20.71 -0.91
C ILE A 50 -11.67 -19.30 -0.82
N HIS A 51 -12.97 -19.14 -1.09
CA HIS A 51 -13.64 -17.85 -1.03
C HIS A 51 -13.64 -17.26 0.38
N GLU A 52 -13.93 -18.07 1.40
CA GLU A 52 -13.86 -17.66 2.80
C GLU A 52 -12.44 -17.22 3.19
N ALA A 53 -11.44 -17.99 2.78
CA ALA A 53 -10.04 -17.71 3.06
C ALA A 53 -9.54 -16.43 2.35
N ASP A 54 -9.99 -16.16 1.13
CA ASP A 54 -9.75 -14.89 0.41
C ASP A 54 -10.40 -13.69 1.13
N GLY A 55 -11.63 -13.86 1.62
CA GLY A 55 -12.31 -12.84 2.43
C GLY A 55 -11.52 -12.50 3.70
N ARG A 56 -11.04 -13.53 4.40
CA ARG A 56 -10.21 -13.36 5.60
C ARG A 56 -8.87 -12.68 5.28
N LEU A 57 -8.24 -13.03 4.18
CA LEU A 57 -7.00 -12.39 3.71
C LEU A 57 -7.20 -10.90 3.45
N LYS A 58 -8.28 -10.52 2.76
CA LYS A 58 -8.63 -9.11 2.51
C LYS A 58 -8.87 -8.35 3.80
N PHE A 59 -9.62 -8.93 4.74
CA PHE A 59 -9.85 -8.34 6.05
C PHE A 59 -8.54 -8.09 6.79
N TRP A 60 -7.65 -9.09 6.87
CA TRP A 60 -6.34 -8.91 7.50
C TRP A 60 -5.49 -7.85 6.82
N ARG A 61 -5.47 -7.79 5.48
CA ARG A 61 -4.79 -6.71 4.75
C ARG A 61 -5.33 -5.32 5.07
N MET A 62 -6.62 -5.21 5.41
CA MET A 62 -7.25 -3.94 5.77
C MET A 62 -6.91 -3.51 7.20
N ILE A 63 -6.93 -4.44 8.15
CA ILE A 63 -6.66 -4.14 9.56
C ILE A 63 -5.18 -4.09 9.90
N THR A 64 -4.32 -4.71 9.08
CA THR A 64 -2.88 -4.74 9.32
C THR A 64 -2.27 -3.43 8.84
N PRO A 65 -1.66 -2.62 9.72
CA PRO A 65 -0.94 -1.43 9.30
C PRO A 65 0.10 -1.80 8.26
N ARG A 66 0.17 -1.07 7.15
CA ARG A 66 1.28 -1.25 6.20
C ARG A 66 2.56 -0.94 6.96
N ARG A 67 3.41 -1.94 7.20
CA ARG A 67 4.79 -1.68 7.62
C ARG A 67 5.37 -0.79 6.54
N ALA A 68 5.78 0.42 6.90
CA ALA A 68 6.79 1.12 6.13
C ALA A 68 7.97 0.16 6.12
N SER A 69 8.22 -0.54 5.00
CA SER A 69 9.45 -1.30 4.93
C SER A 69 10.58 -0.31 5.15
N ALA A 70 11.60 -0.69 5.92
CA ALA A 70 12.83 0.08 5.95
C ALA A 70 13.35 0.32 4.51
N GLU A 71 13.03 -0.58 3.58
CA GLU A 71 13.33 -0.47 2.13
C GLU A 71 12.27 0.26 1.29
N ALA A 72 11.05 0.45 1.82
CA ALA A 72 10.11 1.45 1.30
C ALA A 72 10.07 2.62 2.28
N GLU A 73 11.26 2.99 2.75
CA GLU A 73 11.67 4.37 2.60
C GLU A 73 11.02 4.91 1.32
N ASN A 74 10.02 5.78 1.48
CA ASN A 74 9.53 6.60 0.38
C ASN A 74 10.76 7.33 -0.16
N LYS A 75 11.48 6.72 -1.10
CA LYS A 75 12.62 7.32 -1.76
C LYS A 75 12.05 8.45 -2.59
N VAL A 76 11.97 9.63 -1.98
CA VAL A 76 11.60 10.84 -2.69
C VAL A 76 12.86 11.26 -3.41
N TYR A 77 12.98 10.88 -4.67
CA TYR A 77 14.01 11.42 -5.55
C TYR A 77 13.74 12.91 -5.72
N ARG A 78 14.68 13.77 -5.29
CA ARG A 78 14.59 15.22 -5.45
C ARG A 78 15.79 15.73 -6.25
N VAL A 79 15.60 16.83 -6.96
CA VAL A 79 16.63 17.47 -7.77
C VAL A 79 17.10 18.72 -7.03
N ASN A 80 18.41 18.86 -6.81
CA ASN A 80 18.97 20.06 -6.19
C ASN A 80 18.93 21.27 -7.16
N GLU A 81 19.25 22.47 -6.69
CA GLU A 81 19.26 23.69 -7.52
C GLU A 81 20.28 23.64 -8.68
N LYS A 82 21.18 22.67 -8.67
CA LYS A 82 22.19 22.41 -9.70
C LYS A 82 21.80 21.29 -10.67
N GLY A 83 20.61 20.70 -10.53
CA GLY A 83 20.12 19.64 -11.43
C GLY A 83 20.52 18.22 -11.08
N GLU A 84 21.15 17.98 -9.91
CA GLU A 84 21.60 16.64 -9.49
C GLU A 84 20.53 15.93 -8.67
N LEU A 85 20.41 14.62 -8.87
CA LEU A 85 19.47 13.76 -8.17
C LEU A 85 20.01 13.44 -6.76
N VAL A 86 19.29 13.86 -5.72
CA VAL A 86 19.65 13.62 -4.32
C VAL A 86 18.58 12.76 -3.65
N GLU A 87 19.01 11.66 -3.03
CA GLU A 87 18.17 10.81 -2.17
C GLU A 87 18.14 11.42 -0.75
N GLY A 88 16.95 11.52 -0.11
CA GLY A 88 16.87 12.04 1.26
C GLY A 88 15.62 11.60 2.03
N HIS A 89 15.79 11.38 3.35
CA HIS A 89 14.75 11.03 4.32
C HIS A 89 14.60 12.10 5.43
N GLY A 90 13.41 12.20 6.02
CA GLY A 90 13.18 13.00 7.24
C GLY A 90 13.31 14.52 7.06
N GLU A 91 13.42 15.26 8.18
CA GLU A 91 13.17 16.70 8.45
C GLU A 91 13.57 17.77 7.40
N TYR A 92 14.29 17.42 6.34
CA TYR A 92 14.48 18.23 5.13
C TYR A 92 13.19 18.50 4.33
N ALA A 93 12.05 17.96 4.78
CA ALA A 93 10.74 18.16 4.17
C ALA A 93 10.18 19.59 4.26
N LYS A 94 10.73 20.47 5.11
CA LYS A 94 10.18 21.84 5.25
C LYS A 94 10.53 22.79 4.11
N ASN A 95 11.68 22.59 3.42
CA ASN A 95 12.22 23.57 2.46
C ASN A 95 12.51 23.03 1.05
N ALA A 96 12.11 21.80 0.72
CA ALA A 96 12.54 21.16 -0.52
C ALA A 96 11.41 21.01 -1.56
N LYS A 97 11.71 21.45 -2.79
CA LYS A 97 10.85 21.41 -3.98
C LYS A 97 10.70 19.96 -4.47
N LEU A 98 9.48 19.40 -4.49
CA LEU A 98 9.20 18.15 -5.21
C LEU A 98 9.32 18.43 -6.72
N SER A 99 10.40 17.98 -7.33
CA SER A 99 10.59 18.02 -8.78
C SER A 99 9.85 16.83 -9.41
N HIS A 100 8.76 17.12 -10.10
CA HIS A 100 8.29 16.25 -11.17
C HIS A 100 8.63 16.95 -12.49
N PHE A 101 9.50 16.32 -13.29
CA PHE A 101 9.90 16.82 -14.63
C PHE A 101 10.42 18.27 -14.67
N GLY A 102 11.25 18.67 -13.71
CA GLY A 102 11.92 19.98 -13.74
C GLY A 102 11.05 21.20 -13.39
N MET A 103 9.78 20.99 -13.00
CA MET A 103 8.90 22.08 -12.54
C MET A 103 8.86 22.18 -11.01
N VAL A 104 8.87 23.41 -10.50
CA VAL A 104 8.86 23.70 -9.06
C VAL A 104 7.47 23.47 -8.47
N THR A 105 7.37 23.04 -7.20
CA THR A 105 6.09 22.77 -6.51
C THR A 105 5.07 23.90 -6.55
N ASP A 106 5.52 25.15 -6.52
CA ASP A 106 4.63 26.32 -6.56
C ASP A 106 4.07 26.59 -7.97
N GLU A 107 4.81 26.18 -9.01
CA GLU A 107 4.33 26.23 -10.39
C GLU A 107 3.25 25.17 -10.61
N MET A 108 3.46 23.97 -10.07
CA MET A 108 2.48 22.89 -10.14
C MET A 108 1.19 23.23 -9.39
N ARG A 109 1.30 23.82 -8.19
CA ARG A 109 0.13 24.30 -7.44
C ARG A 109 -0.62 25.37 -8.21
N PHE A 110 0.10 26.31 -8.82
CA PHE A 110 -0.50 27.34 -9.64
C PHE A 110 -1.20 26.77 -10.87
N ILE A 111 -0.55 25.87 -11.62
CA ILE A 111 -1.13 25.23 -12.82
C ILE A 111 -2.40 24.43 -12.45
N ASN A 112 -2.34 23.64 -11.37
CA ASN A 112 -3.49 22.88 -10.89
C ASN A 112 -4.64 23.82 -10.45
N GLU A 113 -4.33 24.91 -9.72
CA GLU A 113 -5.32 25.93 -9.35
C GLU A 113 -5.97 26.55 -10.61
N GLN A 114 -5.20 26.85 -11.65
CA GLN A 114 -5.76 27.38 -12.91
C GLN A 114 -6.60 26.34 -13.66
N GLN A 115 -6.20 25.07 -13.67
CA GLN A 115 -6.99 24.00 -14.29
C GLN A 115 -8.33 23.82 -13.59
N LEU A 116 -8.35 23.79 -12.25
CA LEU A 116 -9.57 23.74 -11.46
C LEU A 116 -10.47 24.94 -11.74
N ARG A 117 -9.89 26.16 -11.80
CA ARG A 117 -10.63 27.38 -12.14
C ARG A 117 -11.25 27.33 -13.54
N ARG A 118 -10.54 26.78 -14.53
CA ARG A 118 -11.08 26.59 -15.89
C ARG A 118 -12.28 25.65 -15.89
N MET A 119 -12.18 24.52 -15.17
CA MET A 119 -13.29 23.57 -15.05
C MET A 119 -14.50 24.18 -14.34
N SER A 120 -14.26 25.10 -13.40
CA SER A 120 -15.31 25.80 -12.66
C SER A 120 -15.69 27.18 -13.25
N PHE A 121 -15.28 27.49 -14.48
CA PHE A 121 -15.55 28.77 -15.17
C PHE A 121 -15.16 30.05 -14.38
N LEU A 122 -14.14 29.97 -13.54
CA LEU A 122 -13.62 31.09 -12.78
C LEU A 122 -12.53 31.85 -13.55
N PRO A 123 -12.40 33.18 -13.36
CA PRO A 123 -11.39 33.98 -14.05
C PRO A 123 -9.96 33.60 -13.65
N TYR A 124 -9.04 33.83 -14.58
CA TYR A 124 -7.62 33.51 -14.42
C TYR A 124 -6.99 34.36 -13.31
N LYS A 125 -6.30 33.69 -12.38
CA LYS A 125 -5.60 34.36 -11.28
C LYS A 125 -4.16 34.66 -11.70
N LYS A 126 -3.78 35.95 -11.75
CA LYS A 126 -2.40 36.38 -12.05
C LYS A 126 -1.47 36.04 -10.89
N ARG A 127 -0.22 35.68 -11.21
CA ARG A 127 0.86 35.50 -10.23
C ARG A 127 1.23 36.89 -9.66
N ILE A 128 1.31 36.99 -8.33
CA ILE A 128 1.81 38.19 -7.60
C ILE A 128 3.28 37.97 -7.34
#